data_AF-A0A259M6L3-F1
#
_entry.id   AF-A0A259M6L3-F1
#
_cell.length_a   1.000
_cell.length_b   1.000
_cell.length_c   1.000
_cell.angle_alpha   90.00
_cell.angle_beta   90.00
_cell.angle_gamma   90.00
#
_symmetry.space_group_name_H-M   'P 1'
#
loop_
_entity.id
_entity.type
_entity.pdbx_description
1 polymer ?
#
loop_
_entity_poly.entity_id
_entity_poly.type
_entity_poly.pdbx_seq_one_letter_code
_entity_poly.pdbx_strand_id
1 'polypeptide(L)'
;ALLAGIAPKAICDWYLAVYMDAFDWVELPNTLGMVMHADGGYLGSKPYCASGQYIKRMSNHCQGCSYKVSESTGESACPFNSLYWHFLMRHRELLERNPRIGMVYRNLARMPEAKQQALWDWGERLLATLDAGEML
;
A
#
# COMPACT_ATOMS: atom_id res chain seq x y z
N ALA A 1 4.34 -1.08 4.65
CA ALA A 1 4.52 -2.54 4.53
C ALA A 1 3.89 -3.09 3.25
N LEU A 2 2.57 -3.32 3.20
CA LEU A 2 1.87 -3.91 2.04
C LEU A 2 2.19 -3.21 0.70
N LEU A 3 1.95 -1.90 0.63
CA LEU A 3 2.16 -1.13 -0.61
C LEU A 3 3.62 -1.17 -1.09
N ALA A 4 4.57 -1.19 -0.15
CA ALA A 4 6.00 -1.27 -0.44
C ALA A 4 6.44 -2.69 -0.82
N GLY A 5 5.59 -3.71 -0.65
CA GLY A 5 5.96 -5.10 -0.99
C GLY A 5 6.95 -5.74 -0.02
N ILE A 6 6.99 -5.27 1.23
CA ILE A 6 7.87 -5.87 2.25
C ILE A 6 7.49 -7.34 2.46
N ALA A 7 8.49 -8.21 2.60
CA ALA A 7 8.30 -9.63 2.86
C ALA A 7 7.38 -9.84 4.08
N PRO A 8 6.28 -10.62 3.96
CA PRO A 8 5.33 -10.80 5.06
C PRO A 8 5.99 -11.27 6.37
N LYS A 9 6.96 -12.19 6.28
CA LYS A 9 7.72 -12.66 7.45
C LYS A 9 8.39 -11.52 8.21
N ALA A 10 9.03 -10.57 7.52
CA ALA A 10 9.71 -9.45 8.18
C ALA A 10 8.71 -8.54 8.92
N ILE A 11 7.48 -8.42 8.40
CA ILE A 11 6.42 -7.65 9.07
C ILE A 11 5.87 -8.42 10.27
N CYS A 12 5.64 -9.73 10.16
CA CYS A 12 5.21 -10.54 11.31
C CYS A 12 6.25 -10.50 12.43
N ASP A 13 7.53 -10.71 12.10
CA ASP A 13 8.62 -10.65 13.08
C ASP A 13 8.67 -9.28 13.78
N TRP A 14 8.44 -8.18 13.04
CA TRP A 14 8.41 -6.83 13.61
C TRP A 14 7.21 -6.60 14.51
N TYR A 15 6.00 -6.94 14.07
CA TYR A 15 4.77 -6.78 14.88
C TYR A 15 4.86 -7.59 16.17
N LEU A 16 5.39 -8.82 16.11
CA LEU A 16 5.60 -9.68 17.26
C LEU A 16 6.60 -9.09 18.27
N ALA A 17 7.60 -8.36 17.79
CA ALA A 17 8.65 -7.80 18.64
C ALA A 17 8.27 -6.48 19.32
N VAL A 18 7.41 -5.65 18.72
CA VAL A 18 7.20 -4.26 19.18
C VAL A 18 5.95 -4.05 20.04
N TYR A 19 4.96 -4.92 19.97
CA TYR A 19 3.73 -4.78 20.73
C TYR A 19 3.70 -5.72 21.93
N MET A 20 3.36 -5.19 23.11
CA MET A 20 3.34 -5.92 24.37
C MET A 20 2.30 -7.05 24.41
N ASP A 21 1.25 -6.93 23.60
CA ASP A 21 0.17 -7.90 23.47
C ASP A 21 0.34 -8.84 22.26
N ALA A 22 1.50 -8.80 21.59
CA ALA A 22 1.76 -9.67 20.46
C ALA A 22 2.23 -11.06 20.91
N PHE A 23 1.37 -12.04 20.65
CA PHE A 23 1.67 -13.45 20.72
C PHE A 23 1.31 -14.08 19.38
N ASP A 24 2.09 -15.06 18.90
CA ASP A 24 1.95 -15.65 17.56
C ASP A 24 0.51 -15.99 17.17
N TRP A 25 -0.26 -16.57 18.10
CA TRP A 25 -1.64 -17.02 17.84
C TRP A 25 -2.61 -15.86 17.53
N VAL A 26 -2.31 -14.64 18.00
CA VAL A 26 -3.06 -13.42 17.67
C VAL A 26 -2.38 -12.68 16.53
N GLU A 27 -1.07 -12.48 16.62
CA GLU A 27 -0.30 -11.64 15.71
C GLU A 27 -0.33 -12.19 14.28
N LEU A 28 -0.01 -13.48 14.11
CA LEU A 28 0.19 -14.08 12.80
C LEU A 28 -1.06 -13.97 11.89
N PRO A 29 -2.29 -14.34 12.31
CA PRO A 29 -3.46 -14.17 11.46
C PRO A 29 -3.78 -12.69 11.17
N ASN A 30 -3.55 -11.79 12.14
CA ASN A 30 -3.75 -10.36 11.93
C ASN A 30 -2.79 -9.82 10.87
N THR A 31 -1.49 -10.11 11.00
CA THR A 31 -0.46 -9.53 10.15
C THR A 31 -0.37 -10.22 8.79
N LEU A 32 -0.29 -11.55 8.75
CA LEU A 32 -0.17 -12.31 7.51
C LEU A 32 -1.44 -12.17 6.65
N GLY A 33 -2.60 -12.39 7.27
CA GLY A 33 -3.88 -12.44 6.55
C GLY A 33 -4.48 -11.06 6.35
N MET A 34 -4.78 -10.34 7.43
CA MET A 34 -5.48 -9.06 7.30
C MET A 34 -4.57 -7.94 6.79
N VAL A 35 -3.40 -7.71 7.39
CA VAL A 35 -2.53 -6.58 7.01
C VAL A 35 -1.87 -6.83 5.65
N MET A 36 -1.29 -8.01 5.44
CA MET A 36 -0.47 -8.29 4.26
C MET A 36 -1.21 -9.02 3.14
N HIS A 37 -2.41 -9.56 3.38
CA HIS A 37 -3.18 -10.34 2.41
C HIS A 37 -2.36 -11.48 1.77
N ALA A 38 -1.43 -12.05 2.53
CA ALA A 38 -0.50 -13.08 2.07
C ALA A 38 -1.09 -14.49 2.18
N ASP A 39 -2.27 -14.64 2.76
CA ASP A 39 -3.04 -15.88 2.89
C ASP A 39 -3.98 -16.13 1.68
N GLY A 40 -3.90 -15.31 0.63
CA GLY A 40 -4.78 -15.40 -0.53
C GLY A 40 -6.24 -15.02 -0.26
N GLY A 41 -6.51 -14.36 0.86
CA GLY A 41 -7.84 -13.90 1.25
C GLY A 41 -8.61 -14.85 2.15
N TYR A 42 -7.93 -15.75 2.85
CA TYR A 42 -8.54 -16.65 3.84
C TYR A 42 -9.23 -15.87 4.98
N LEU A 43 -8.57 -14.84 5.53
CA LEU A 43 -9.14 -13.99 6.59
C LEU A 43 -9.83 -12.72 6.08
N GLY A 44 -9.60 -12.33 4.82
CA GLY A 44 -10.10 -11.06 4.28
C GLY A 44 -10.45 -11.12 2.80
N SER A 45 -11.66 -10.68 2.44
CA SER A 45 -12.13 -10.70 1.04
C SER A 45 -11.42 -9.73 0.09
N LYS A 46 -10.58 -8.81 0.59
CA LYS A 46 -9.78 -7.87 -0.20
C LYS A 46 -8.56 -7.39 0.59
N PRO A 47 -7.46 -6.98 -0.06
CA PRO A 47 -6.35 -6.35 0.63
C PRO A 47 -6.76 -4.99 1.21
N TYR A 48 -6.31 -4.69 2.43
CA TYR A 48 -6.46 -3.37 3.05
C TYR A 48 -5.42 -2.37 2.52
N CYS A 49 -5.37 -2.18 1.20
CA CYS A 49 -4.56 -1.15 0.55
C CYS A 49 -5.36 0.17 0.44
N ALA A 50 -4.74 1.30 0.78
CA ALA A 50 -5.35 2.61 0.66
C ALA A 50 -4.31 3.69 0.31
N SER A 51 -4.76 4.74 -0.37
CA SER A 51 -3.94 5.92 -0.64
C SER A 51 -3.94 6.89 0.54
N GLY A 52 -3.16 7.97 0.45
CA GLY A 52 -3.10 9.01 1.47
C GLY A 52 -4.46 9.69 1.72
N GLN A 53 -5.40 9.63 0.78
CA GLN A 53 -6.75 10.18 0.95
C GLN A 53 -7.53 9.49 2.08
N TYR A 54 -7.30 8.19 2.32
CA TYR A 54 -7.89 7.50 3.46
C TYR A 54 -7.31 8.04 4.77
N ILE A 55 -5.99 8.17 4.85
CA ILE A 55 -5.28 8.71 6.02
C ILE A 55 -5.78 10.12 6.33
N LYS A 56 -5.88 10.99 5.33
CA LYS A 56 -6.42 12.36 5.46
C LYS A 56 -7.82 12.39 6.07
N ARG A 57 -8.69 11.46 5.67
CA ARG A 57 -10.09 11.42 6.14
C ARG A 57 -10.20 10.87 7.55
N MET A 58 -9.33 9.94 7.94
CA MET A 58 -9.40 9.22 9.21
C MET A 58 -8.47 9.79 10.29
N SER A 59 -7.70 10.84 9.98
CA SER A 59 -6.71 11.42 10.91
C SER A 59 -6.46 12.90 10.64
N ASN A 60 -5.66 13.53 11.49
CA ASN A 60 -5.13 14.88 11.32
C ASN A 60 -3.65 14.91 10.86
N HIS A 61 -3.02 13.76 10.58
CA HIS A 61 -1.59 13.66 10.26
C HIS A 61 -1.18 14.49 9.03
N CYS A 62 -2.08 14.66 8.06
CA CYS A 62 -1.78 15.40 6.84
C CYS A 62 -1.67 16.92 7.04
N GLN A 63 -2.12 17.49 8.17
CA GLN A 63 -2.14 18.95 8.36
C GLN A 63 -0.75 19.56 8.54
N GLY A 64 0.20 18.81 9.13
CA GLY A 64 1.59 19.23 9.34
C GLY A 64 2.61 18.36 8.61
N CYS A 65 2.18 17.57 7.63
CA CYS A 65 3.07 16.68 6.89
C CYS A 65 3.88 17.45 5.85
N SER A 66 5.16 17.07 5.65
CA SER A 66 6.00 17.58 4.56
C SER A 66 5.43 17.26 3.19
N TYR A 67 4.68 16.16 3.06
CA TYR A 67 4.03 15.76 1.83
C TYR A 67 2.61 16.30 1.71
N LYS A 68 2.26 16.67 0.48
CA LYS A 68 0.93 17.07 0.06
C LYS A 68 0.13 15.85 -0.36
N VAL A 69 -0.86 15.51 0.46
CA VAL A 69 -1.77 14.38 0.22
C VAL A 69 -2.65 14.52 -1.04
N SER A 70 -2.80 15.73 -1.57
CA SER A 70 -3.51 16.01 -2.83
C SER A 70 -2.69 15.66 -4.07
N GLU A 71 -1.36 15.53 -3.96
CA GLU A 71 -0.46 15.24 -5.07
C GLU A 71 -0.14 13.73 -5.10
N SER A 72 -0.07 13.16 -6.31
CA SER A 72 0.18 11.72 -6.50
C SER A 72 1.54 11.39 -7.10
N THR A 73 2.26 12.39 -7.60
CA THR A 73 3.61 12.30 -8.18
C THR A 73 4.35 13.61 -7.92
N GLY A 74 5.69 13.57 -7.92
CA GLY A 74 6.54 14.73 -7.63
C GLY A 74 7.05 14.73 -6.19
N GLU A 75 8.09 15.51 -5.92
CA GLU A 75 8.87 15.45 -4.67
C GLU A 75 8.04 15.75 -3.41
N SER A 76 7.03 16.63 -3.52
CA SER A 76 6.10 16.90 -2.41
C SER A 76 4.90 15.94 -2.35
N ALA A 77 4.77 14.97 -3.26
CA ALA A 77 3.60 14.10 -3.27
C ALA A 77 3.63 13.08 -2.14
N CYS A 78 2.45 12.81 -1.55
CA CYS A 78 2.32 11.77 -0.55
C CYS A 78 2.69 10.39 -1.13
N PRO A 79 3.70 9.68 -0.58
CA PRO A 79 4.16 8.40 -1.12
C PRO A 79 3.07 7.33 -1.21
N PHE A 80 2.07 7.37 -0.31
CA PHE A 80 0.95 6.44 -0.34
C PHE A 80 0.10 6.54 -1.62
N ASN A 81 0.07 7.70 -2.28
CA ASN A 81 -0.78 7.89 -3.46
C ASN A 81 -0.25 7.13 -4.68
N SER A 82 1.04 7.26 -5.00
CA SER A 82 1.69 6.51 -6.07
C SER A 82 1.82 5.04 -5.71
N LEU A 83 2.31 4.72 -4.50
CA LEU A 83 2.49 3.33 -4.07
C LEU A 83 1.16 2.55 -4.05
N TYR A 84 0.04 3.21 -3.79
CA TYR A 84 -1.28 2.59 -3.92
C TYR A 84 -1.60 2.14 -5.36
N TRP A 85 -1.39 3.02 -6.33
CA TRP A 85 -1.64 2.67 -7.75
C TRP A 85 -0.60 1.69 -8.27
N HIS A 86 0.67 1.88 -7.91
CA HIS A 86 1.77 0.96 -8.23
C HIS A 86 1.48 -0.46 -7.70
N PHE A 87 1.05 -0.59 -6.45
CA PHE A 87 0.62 -1.86 -5.85
C PHE A 87 -0.50 -2.55 -6.65
N LEU A 88 -1.49 -1.78 -7.11
CA LEU A 88 -2.59 -2.34 -7.90
C LEU A 88 -2.14 -2.75 -9.30
N MET A 89 -1.28 -1.94 -9.95
CA MET A 89 -0.75 -2.25 -11.27
C MET A 89 0.12 -3.52 -11.24
N ARG A 90 1.06 -3.63 -10.27
CA ARG A 90 1.98 -4.78 -10.17
C ARG A 90 1.29 -6.10 -9.80
N HIS A 91 0.12 -6.04 -9.15
CA HIS A 91 -0.65 -7.23 -8.75
C HIS A 91 -1.95 -7.41 -9.54
N ARG A 92 -2.07 -6.75 -10.69
CA ARG A 92 -3.31 -6.76 -11.50
C ARG A 92 -3.80 -8.15 -11.83
N GLU A 93 -2.93 -9.06 -12.25
CA GLU A 93 -3.31 -10.42 -12.65
C GLU A 93 -4.05 -11.20 -11.55
N LEU A 94 -3.63 -11.01 -10.30
CA LEU A 94 -4.22 -11.68 -9.14
C LEU A 94 -5.47 -10.95 -8.64
N LEU A 95 -5.42 -9.62 -8.60
CA LEU A 95 -6.40 -8.80 -7.91
C LEU A 95 -7.55 -8.31 -8.79
N GLU A 96 -7.37 -8.18 -10.11
CA GLU A 96 -8.42 -7.68 -11.03
C GLU A 96 -9.65 -8.61 -11.06
N ARG A 97 -9.44 -9.91 -10.80
CA ARG A 97 -10.51 -10.91 -10.72
C ARG A 97 -11.35 -10.79 -9.44
N ASN A 98 -10.89 -10.03 -8.44
CA ASN A 98 -11.61 -9.88 -7.18
C ASN A 98 -12.77 -8.86 -7.34
N PRO A 99 -14.04 -9.29 -7.19
CA PRO A 99 -15.20 -8.45 -7.43
C PRO A 99 -15.27 -7.24 -6.48
N ARG A 100 -14.67 -7.33 -5.28
CA ARG A 100 -14.68 -6.26 -4.27
C ARG A 100 -13.79 -5.08 -4.63
N ILE A 101 -12.84 -5.27 -5.55
CA ILE A 101 -11.91 -4.22 -6.02
C ILE A 101 -12.01 -3.96 -7.52
N GLY A 102 -12.93 -4.62 -8.23
CA GLY A 102 -13.14 -4.40 -9.66
C GLY A 102 -13.47 -2.94 -10.03
N MET A 103 -14.11 -2.17 -9.14
CA MET A 103 -14.34 -0.73 -9.38
C MET A 103 -13.04 0.07 -9.41
N VAL A 104 -12.05 -0.32 -8.61
CA VAL A 104 -10.72 0.32 -8.57
C VAL A 104 -10.01 0.11 -9.90
N TYR A 105 -10.03 -1.11 -10.45
CA TYR A 105 -9.44 -1.40 -11.77
C TYR A 105 -10.19 -0.72 -12.92
N ARG A 106 -11.51 -0.58 -12.83
CA ARG A 106 -12.27 0.26 -13.78
C ARG A 106 -11.86 1.72 -13.74
N ASN A 107 -11.58 2.27 -12.55
CA ASN A 107 -11.08 3.63 -12.42
C ASN A 107 -9.66 3.76 -12.99
N LEU A 108 -8.80 2.78 -12.74
CA LEU A 108 -7.46 2.72 -13.33
C LEU A 108 -7.53 2.71 -14.87
N ALA A 109 -8.38 1.86 -15.45
CA ALA A 109 -8.56 1.76 -16.90
C ALA A 109 -9.09 3.05 -17.55
N ARG A 110 -9.75 3.93 -16.78
CA ARG A 110 -10.22 5.25 -17.25
C ARG A 110 -9.14 6.34 -17.13
N MET A 111 -8.04 6.09 -16.44
CA MET A 111 -6.96 7.07 -16.36
C MET A 111 -6.21 7.13 -17.68
N PRO A 112 -5.80 8.34 -18.14
CA PRO A 112 -4.91 8.46 -19.28
C PRO A 112 -3.65 7.64 -19.09
N GLU A 113 -3.17 6.99 -20.14
CA GLU A 113 -1.97 6.13 -20.09
C GLU A 113 -0.75 6.89 -19.54
N ALA A 114 -0.53 8.13 -19.98
CA ALA A 114 0.52 9.00 -19.46
C ALA A 114 0.45 9.19 -17.92
N LYS A 115 -0.76 9.22 -17.36
CA LYS A 115 -0.95 9.31 -15.91
C LYS A 115 -0.65 7.98 -15.22
N GLN A 116 -1.03 6.86 -15.81
CA GLN A 116 -0.70 5.53 -15.29
C GLN A 116 0.82 5.34 -15.28
N GLN A 117 1.50 5.70 -16.37
CA GLN A 117 2.95 5.62 -16.47
C GLN A 117 3.64 6.52 -15.43
N ALA A 118 3.19 7.77 -15.27
CA ALA A 118 3.76 8.66 -14.26
C ALA A 118 3.61 8.12 -12.82
N LEU A 119 2.48 7.47 -12.51
CA LEU A 119 2.26 6.81 -11.22
C LEU A 119 3.15 5.58 -11.06
N TRP A 120 3.34 4.81 -12.13
CA TRP A 120 4.22 3.65 -12.16
C TRP A 120 5.66 4.05 -11.90
N ASP A 121 6.20 4.99 -12.69
CA ASP A 121 7.58 5.46 -12.59
C ASP A 121 7.88 6.08 -11.22
N TRP A 122 6.93 6.85 -10.69
CA TRP A 122 7.07 7.41 -9.35
C TRP A 122 7.04 6.34 -8.26
N GLY A 123 6.20 5.30 -8.43
CA GLY A 123 6.18 4.13 -7.54
C GLY A 123 7.52 3.39 -7.54
N GLU A 124 8.05 3.07 -8.71
CA GLU A 124 9.38 2.43 -8.88
C GLU A 124 10.48 3.25 -8.22
N ARG A 125 10.49 4.58 -8.44
CA ARG A 125 11.46 5.48 -7.80
C ARG A 125 11.40 5.40 -6.27
N LEU A 126 10.21 5.47 -5.69
CA LEU A 126 10.04 5.40 -4.23
C LEU A 126 10.52 4.06 -3.68
N LEU A 127 10.24 2.95 -4.36
CA LEU A 127 10.72 1.63 -3.95
C LEU A 127 12.25 1.55 -4.05
N ALA A 128 12.85 2.05 -5.12
CA ALA A 128 14.31 2.10 -5.27
C ALA A 128 15.00 2.91 -4.16
N THR A 129 14.42 4.05 -3.76
CA THR A 129 14.91 4.85 -2.63
C THR A 129 14.82 4.07 -1.31
N LEU A 130 13.72 3.34 -1.07
CA LEU A 130 13.58 2.49 0.12
C LEU A 130 14.58 1.32 0.11
N ASP A 131 14.80 0.68 -1.03
CA ASP A 131 15.75 -0.43 -1.19
C ASP A 131 17.20 0.02 -0.99
N ALA A 132 17.52 1.28 -1.32
CA ALA A 132 18.80 1.91 -1.02
C ALA A 132 18.97 2.27 0.48
N GLY A 133 17.92 2.12 1.29
CA GLY A 133 17.93 2.51 2.70
C GLY A 133 17.87 4.03 2.93
N GLU A 134 17.47 4.78 1.92
CA GLU A 134 17.37 6.24 1.98
C GLU A 134 16.01 6.66 2.56
N MET A 135 15.97 7.87 3.15
CA MET A 135 14.71 8.47 3.59
C MET A 135 13.97 9.05 2.39
N LEU A 136 12.66 8.81 2.36
CA LEU A 136 11.73 9.45 1.40
C LEU A 136 11.61 10.96 1.64
#